data_AF-A0A945TKR5-F1
#
_entry.id   AF-A0A945TKR5-F1
#
_cell.length_a   1.000
_cell.length_b   1.000
_cell.length_c   1.000
_cell.angle_alpha   90.00
_cell.angle_beta   90.00
_cell.angle_gamma   90.00
#
_symmetry.space_group_name_H-M   'P 1'
#
loop_
_entity.id
_entity.type
_entity.pdbx_description
1 polymer ?
#
loop_
_entity_poly.entity_id
_entity_poly.type
_entity_poly.pdbx_seq_one_letter_code
_entity_poly.pdbx_strand_id
1 'polypeptide(L)' 'SSKVGMRKPDPKIYELACKEMGIEPSEAIYLDDLGINLKPARALGMSTIKVLSADQAIGELEQQLGLSLR' A
#
# COMPACT_ATOMS: atom_id res chain seq x y z
N SER A 1 5.06 -2.23 -13.28
CA SER A 1 6.06 -1.20 -13.63
C SER A 1 6.33 -1.13 -15.13
N SER A 2 6.59 -2.26 -15.80
CA SER A 2 6.90 -2.32 -17.24
C SER A 2 5.84 -1.71 -18.17
N LYS A 3 4.55 -1.76 -17.81
CA LYS A 3 3.45 -1.20 -18.64
C LYS A 3 3.30 0.32 -18.57
N VAL A 4 3.72 0.94 -17.45
CA VAL A 4 3.50 2.37 -17.16
C VAL A 4 4.81 3.16 -17.07
N GLY A 5 5.96 2.51 -17.31
CA GLY A 5 7.29 3.13 -17.27
C GLY A 5 7.78 3.54 -15.88
N MET A 6 6.95 3.39 -14.83
CA MET A 6 7.26 3.78 -13.45
C MET A 6 7.42 2.56 -12.56
N ARG A 7 8.24 2.69 -11.50
CA ARG A 7 8.41 1.63 -10.49
C ARG A 7 8.51 2.22 -9.09
N LYS A 8 8.14 1.41 -8.11
CA LYS A 8 8.44 1.68 -6.70
C LYS A 8 9.98 1.77 -6.51
N PRO A 9 10.48 2.70 -5.69
CA PRO A 9 9.76 3.57 -4.76
C PRO A 9 9.39 4.96 -5.31
N ASP A 10 9.33 5.19 -6.62
CA ASP A 10 8.91 6.49 -7.17
C ASP A 10 7.48 6.84 -6.71
N PRO A 11 7.25 7.97 -6.01
CA PRO A 11 5.92 8.38 -5.52
C PRO A 11 4.81 8.37 -6.59
N LYS A 12 5.15 8.67 -7.85
CA LYS A 12 4.19 8.79 -8.95
C LYS A 12 3.42 7.50 -9.24
N ILE A 13 3.99 6.33 -8.92
CA ILE A 13 3.28 5.06 -9.12
C ILE A 13 2.12 4.88 -8.14
N TYR A 14 2.23 5.42 -6.92
CA TYR A 14 1.18 5.35 -5.90
C TYR A 14 0.10 6.38 -6.20
N GLU A 15 0.48 7.60 -6.59
CA GLU A 15 -0.45 8.65 -7.02
C GLU A 15 -1.26 8.20 -8.25
N LEU A 16 -0.60 7.56 -9.22
CA LEU A 16 -1.28 6.99 -10.39
C LEU A 16 -2.29 5.92 -9.97
N ALA A 17 -1.90 5.01 -9.07
CA ALA A 17 -2.80 3.95 -8.59
C ALA A 17 -4.05 4.53 -7.90
N CYS A 18 -3.88 5.51 -7.01
CA CYS A 18 -4.99 6.23 -6.38
C CYS A 18 -5.88 6.92 -7.41
N LYS A 19 -5.29 7.62 -8.36
CA LYS A 19 -6.01 8.32 -9.44
C LYS A 19 -6.83 7.35 -10.30
N GLU A 20 -6.28 6.21 -10.68
CA GLU A 20 -6.99 5.20 -11.47
C GLU A 20 -8.14 4.55 -10.69
N MET A 21 -8.01 4.42 -9.36
CA MET A 21 -9.07 3.92 -8.48
C MET A 21 -10.08 4.99 -8.06
N GLY A 22 -9.77 6.27 -8.29
CA GLY A 22 -10.62 7.39 -7.87
C GLY A 22 -10.69 7.58 -6.36
N ILE A 23 -9.60 7.27 -5.64
CA ILE A 23 -9.51 7.38 -4.18
C ILE A 23 -8.38 8.32 -3.77
N GLU A 24 -8.47 8.90 -2.58
CA GLU A 24 -7.37 9.61 -1.95
C GLU A 24 -6.36 8.62 -1.34
N PRO A 25 -5.06 8.98 -1.26
CA PRO A 25 -4.06 8.12 -0.62
C PRO A 25 -4.42 7.69 0.81
N SER A 26 -5.09 8.56 1.57
CA SER A 26 -5.55 8.27 2.94
C SER A 26 -6.61 7.17 3.04
N GLU A 27 -7.26 6.82 1.92
CA GLU A 27 -8.26 5.76 1.84
C GLU A 27 -7.63 4.40 1.48
N ALA A 28 -6.31 4.37 1.22
CA ALA A 28 -5.60 3.17 0.80
C ALA A 28 -4.74 2.58 1.93
N ILE A 29 -4.74 1.24 2.01
CA ILE A 29 -3.77 0.46 2.78
C ILE A 29 -2.81 -0.20 1.79
N TYR A 30 -1.52 0.15 1.86
CA TYR A 30 -0.49 -0.34 0.97
C TYR A 30 0.38 -1.42 1.64
N LEU A 31 0.43 -2.61 1.04
CA LEU A 31 1.18 -3.77 1.54
C LEU A 31 2.42 -4.01 0.66
N ASP A 32 3.60 -4.15 1.27
CA ASP A 32 4.86 -4.48 0.59
C ASP A 32 5.84 -5.15 1.56
N ASP A 33 6.69 -6.04 1.07
CA ASP A 33 7.76 -6.67 1.86
C ASP A 33 8.98 -5.74 2.03
N LEU A 34 9.22 -4.87 1.04
CA LEU A 34 10.35 -3.94 1.04
C LEU A 34 9.97 -2.60 1.67
N GLY A 35 10.53 -2.33 2.84
CA GLY A 35 10.29 -1.07 3.57
C GLY A 35 10.62 0.20 2.77
N ILE A 36 11.53 0.13 1.78
CA ILE A 36 11.82 1.27 0.90
C ILE A 36 10.62 1.68 0.05
N ASN A 37 9.74 0.74 -0.32
CA ASN A 37 8.53 1.01 -1.07
C ASN A 37 7.43 1.61 -0.16
N LEU A 38 7.42 1.26 1.13
CA LEU A 38 6.43 1.76 2.08
C LEU A 38 6.64 3.23 2.45
N LYS A 39 7.89 3.70 2.51
CA LYS A 39 8.22 5.09 2.87
C LYS A 39 7.47 6.14 2.04
N PRO A 40 7.53 6.12 0.69
CA PRO A 40 6.80 7.09 -0.14
C PRO A 40 5.29 6.92 -0.02
N ALA A 41 4.76 5.70 0.05
CA ALA A 41 3.33 5.46 0.24
C ALA A 41 2.81 6.11 1.54
N ARG A 42 3.54 5.92 2.65
CA ARG A 42 3.22 6.56 3.93
C ARG A 42 3.34 8.09 3.86
N ALA A 43 4.35 8.61 3.18
CA ALA A 43 4.53 10.05 3.01
C ALA A 43 3.39 10.71 2.21
N LEU A 44 2.75 9.96 1.31
CA LEU A 44 1.57 10.39 0.57
C LEU A 44 0.27 10.31 1.39
N GLY A 45 0.30 9.68 2.56
CA GLY A 45 -0.87 9.56 3.46
C GLY A 45 -1.48 8.17 3.54
N MET A 46 -0.94 7.18 2.82
CA MET A 46 -1.44 5.80 2.91
C MET A 46 -1.11 5.16 4.25
N SER A 47 -2.03 4.33 4.74
CA SER A 47 -1.69 3.31 5.72
C SER A 47 -0.77 2.29 5.06
N THR A 48 0.22 1.78 5.80
CA THR A 48 1.22 0.86 5.22
C THR A 48 1.45 -0.33 6.12
N ILE A 49 1.49 -1.52 5.56
CA ILE A 49 1.80 -2.77 6.26
C ILE A 49 3.06 -3.36 5.63
N LYS A 50 4.08 -3.62 6.45
CA LYS A 50 5.27 -4.35 5.99
C LYS A 50 5.02 -5.85 6.09
N VAL A 51 4.96 -6.53 4.95
CA VAL A 51 4.67 -7.96 4.91
C VAL A 51 5.91 -8.74 5.32
N LEU A 52 5.90 -9.30 6.54
CA LEU A 52 6.93 -10.24 7.01
C LEU A 52 6.48 -11.70 6.84
N SER A 53 5.18 -11.95 6.92
CA SER A 53 4.51 -13.20 6.58
C SER A 53 3.06 -12.92 6.20
N ALA A 54 2.40 -13.86 5.53
CA ALA A 54 0.98 -13.73 5.16
C ALA A 54 0.08 -13.63 6.41
N ASP A 55 0.30 -14.48 7.41
CA ASP A 55 -0.51 -14.48 8.64
C ASP A 55 -0.43 -13.18 9.42
N GLN A 56 0.78 -12.59 9.49
CA GLN A 56 0.99 -11.31 10.15
C GLN A 56 0.30 -10.18 9.39
N ALA A 57 0.45 -10.14 8.06
CA ALA A 57 -0.14 -9.10 7.23
C ALA A 57 -1.68 -9.17 7.23
N ILE A 58 -2.26 -10.37 7.18
CA ILE A 58 -3.72 -10.57 7.26
C ILE A 58 -4.23 -10.09 8.62
N GLY A 59 -3.59 -10.47 9.72
CA GLY A 59 -4.01 -10.04 11.06
C GLY A 59 -3.95 -8.51 11.25
N GLU A 60 -2.91 -7.86 10.73
CA GLU A 60 -2.81 -6.39 10.78
C GLU A 60 -3.87 -5.73 9.88
N LEU A 61 -4.15 -6.30 8.71
CA LEU A 61 -5.20 -5.81 7.82
C LEU A 61 -6.60 -5.96 8.42
N GLU A 62 -6.90 -7.10 9.06
CA GLU A 62 -8.15 -7.32 9.81
C GLU A 62 -8.35 -6.25 10.88
N GLN A 63 -7.30 -5.94 11.65
CA GLN A 63 -7.35 -4.89 12.68
C GLN A 63 -7.62 -3.50 12.11
N GLN A 64 -7.00 -3.16 10.98
CA GLN A 64 -7.20 -1.85 10.35
C GLN A 64 -8.57 -1.71 9.69
N LEU A 65 -9.10 -2.79 9.11
CA LEU A 65 -10.41 -2.79 8.45
C LEU A 65 -11.58 -3.03 9.41
N GLY A 66 -11.34 -3.64 10.57
CA GLY A 66 -12.40 -4.11 11.47
C GLY A 66 -13.23 -5.25 10.87
N LEU A 67 -12.64 -6.06 9.99
CA LEU A 67 -13.30 -7.16 9.26
C LEU A 67 -12.58 -8.49 9.54
N SER A 68 -13.33 -9.60 9.56
CA SER A 68 -12.74 -10.95 9.52
C SER A 68 -12.40 -11.30 8.07
N LEU A 69 -11.13 -11.65 7.82
CA LEU A 69 -10.64 -12.11 6.51
C LEU A 69 -10.34 -13.61 6.50
N ARG A 70 -10.47 -14.26 7.66
CA ARG A 70 -10.42 -15.71 7.86
C ARG A 70 -11.82 -16.29 8.06
#